data_AF-A0A9P7EPT7-F1
#
_entry.id   AF-A0A9P7EPT7-F1
#
_cell.length_a   1.000
_cell.length_b   1.000
_cell.length_c   1.000
_cell.angle_alpha   90.00
_cell.angle_beta   90.00
_cell.angle_gamma   90.00
#
_symmetry.space_group_name_H-M   'P 1'
#
loop_
_entity.id
_entity.type
_entity.pdbx_description
1 polymer ?
#
loop_
_entity_poly.entity_id
_entity_poly.type
_entity_poly.pdbx_seq_one_letter_code
_entity_poly.pdbx_strand_id
1 'polypeptide(L)'
;FKPGTLVLVLNKKVEAASNAKCKPRYFGPMVVVSHSPNGPHRLTEVDGTLSKLKFAAFRLIPYHPCSPLSIKVMHYLNPHDLEGTTPE
;
A
#
# COMPACT_ATOMS: atom_id res chain seq x y z
N PHE A 1 4.94 -13.13 -3.78
CA PHE A 1 3.95 -12.24 -4.43
C PHE A 1 4.55 -11.65 -5.69
N LYS A 2 3.77 -11.57 -6.77
CA LYS A 2 4.20 -10.94 -8.02
C LYS A 2 4.21 -9.41 -7.85
N PRO A 3 5.08 -8.68 -8.55
CA PRO A 3 4.94 -7.22 -8.67
C PRO A 3 3.51 -6.81 -9.05
N GLY A 4 3.01 -5.72 -8.49
CA GLY A 4 1.64 -5.22 -8.67
C GLY A 4 0.58 -5.88 -7.80
N THR A 5 0.94 -6.89 -6.99
CA THR A 5 -0.04 -7.54 -6.09
C THR A 5 -0.30 -6.69 -4.86
N LEU A 6 -1.56 -6.55 -4.46
CA LEU A 6 -1.95 -5.93 -3.18
C LEU A 6 -1.77 -6.93 -2.03
N VAL A 7 -1.11 -6.47 -0.97
CA VAL A 7 -0.78 -7.27 0.21
C VAL A 7 -1.05 -6.49 1.50
N LEU A 8 -1.40 -7.22 2.55
CA LEU A 8 -1.41 -6.74 3.92
C LEU A 8 -0.10 -7.12 4.61
N VAL A 9 0.39 -6.25 5.50
CA VAL A 9 1.66 -6.46 6.20
C VAL A 9 1.44 -6.66 7.69
N LEU A 10 1.92 -7.78 8.23
CA LEU A 10 1.83 -8.07 9.66
C LEU A 10 2.65 -7.08 10.50
N ASN A 11 1.97 -6.48 11.49
CA ASN A 11 2.56 -5.59 12.49
C ASN A 11 3.15 -6.40 13.66
N LYS A 12 4.37 -6.89 13.46
CA LYS A 12 5.07 -7.74 14.45
C LYS A 12 5.32 -7.05 15.80
N LYS A 13 5.36 -5.71 15.85
CA LYS A 13 5.53 -4.96 17.11
C LYS A 13 4.31 -5.08 18.02
N VAL A 14 3.13 -5.36 17.45
CA VAL A 14 1.87 -5.44 18.18
C VAL A 14 1.65 -6.82 18.80
N GLU A 15 2.13 -7.89 18.18
CA GLU A 15 1.90 -9.26 18.66
C GLU A 15 2.43 -9.51 20.08
N ALA A 16 3.57 -8.92 20.44
CA ALA A 16 4.20 -9.10 21.75
C ALA A 16 3.67 -8.15 22.84
N ALA A 17 2.72 -7.26 22.52
CA ALA A 17 2.24 -6.26 23.47
C ALA A 17 1.04 -6.79 24.29
N SER A 18 0.98 -6.45 25.58
CA SER A 18 -0.18 -6.78 26.46
C SER A 18 -1.52 -6.25 25.90
N ASN A 19 -1.49 -5.12 25.19
CA ASN A 19 -2.65 -4.52 24.52
C ASN A 19 -2.78 -4.91 23.02
N ALA A 20 -2.21 -6.05 22.60
CA ALA A 20 -2.25 -6.52 21.21
C ALA A 20 -3.67 -6.57 20.63
N LYS A 21 -4.66 -6.97 21.45
CA LYS A 21 -6.07 -7.08 21.03
C LYS A 21 -6.69 -5.76 20.59
N CYS A 22 -6.22 -4.64 21.14
CA CYS A 22 -6.75 -3.31 20.86
C CYS A 22 -6.04 -2.60 19.70
N LYS A 23 -5.06 -3.24 19.07
CA LYS A 23 -4.21 -2.63 18.04
C LYS A 23 -4.40 -3.32 16.69
N PRO A 24 -4.25 -2.59 15.57
CA PRO A 24 -4.36 -3.17 14.25
C PRO A 24 -3.23 -4.21 14.03
N ARG A 25 -3.64 -5.43 13.68
CA ARG A 25 -2.72 -6.55 13.42
C ARG A 25 -1.96 -6.40 12.11
N TYR A 26 -2.59 -5.81 11.11
CA TYR A 26 -2.01 -5.60 9.79
C TYR A 26 -1.95 -4.11 9.45
N PHE A 27 -0.88 -3.70 8.78
CA PHE A 27 -0.85 -2.44 8.05
C PHE A 27 -1.68 -2.58 6.77
N GLY A 28 -2.20 -1.44 6.30
CA GLY A 28 -3.13 -1.36 5.18
C GLY A 28 -2.62 -1.97 3.87
N PRO A 29 -3.44 -1.90 2.82
CA PRO A 29 -3.08 -2.46 1.53
C PRO A 29 -1.83 -1.77 0.98
N MET A 30 -0.82 -2.56 0.65
CA MET A 30 0.42 -2.14 0.01
C MET A 30 0.60 -2.88 -1.31
N VAL A 31 1.27 -2.25 -2.27
CA VAL A 31 1.57 -2.85 -3.57
C VAL A 31 2.99 -3.41 -3.55
N VAL A 32 3.16 -4.65 -4.02
CA VAL A 32 4.48 -5.25 -4.18
C VAL A 32 5.17 -4.64 -5.40
N VAL A 33 6.31 -3.99 -5.22
CA VAL A 33 7.09 -3.43 -6.35
C VAL A 33 8.02 -4.49 -6.92
N SER A 34 8.76 -5.15 -6.04
CA SER A 34 9.74 -6.16 -6.43
C SER A 34 9.99 -7.12 -5.28
N HIS A 35 10.46 -8.32 -5.63
CA HIS A 35 10.94 -9.28 -4.66
C HIS A 35 12.20 -9.95 -5.20
N SER A 36 13.11 -10.30 -4.29
CA SER A 36 14.19 -11.23 -4.60
C SER A 36 13.65 -12.65 -4.39
N PRO A 37 14.10 -13.66 -5.16
CA PRO A 37 13.54 -15.02 -5.13
C PRO A 37 13.37 -15.61 -3.72
N ASN A 38 14.33 -15.36 -2.83
CA ASN A 38 14.32 -15.80 -1.43
C ASN A 38 14.50 -14.62 -0.45
N GLY A 39 14.25 -13.40 -0.91
CA GLY A 39 14.51 -12.19 -0.13
C GLY A 39 13.24 -11.48 0.29
N PRO A 40 13.39 -10.38 1.04
CA PRO A 40 12.27 -9.58 1.45
C PRO A 40 11.69 -8.81 0.24
N HIS A 41 10.39 -8.54 0.32
CA HIS A 41 9.65 -7.75 -0.65
C HIS A 41 9.87 -6.26 -0.41
N ARG A 42 9.99 -5.50 -1.49
CA ARG A 42 9.85 -4.04 -1.50
C ARG A 42 8.40 -3.70 -1.79
N LEU A 43 7.83 -2.84 -0.95
CA LEU A 43 6.43 -2.44 -1.02
C LEU A 43 6.31 -0.93 -1.23
N THR A 44 5.20 -0.52 -1.84
CA THR A 44 4.72 0.86 -1.88
C THR A 44 3.36 0.94 -1.22
N GLU A 45 3.01 2.13 -0.76
CA GLU A 45 1.61 2.49 -0.53
C GLU A 45 0.86 2.57 -1.88
N VAL A 46 -0.48 2.66 -1.80
CA VAL A 46 -1.37 2.64 -2.97
C VAL A 46 -1.21 3.90 -3.84
N ASP A 47 -0.77 5.00 -3.23
CA ASP A 47 -0.39 6.26 -3.88
C ASP A 47 0.94 6.18 -4.67
N GLY A 48 1.68 5.07 -4.53
CA GLY A 48 2.99 4.88 -5.15
C GLY A 48 4.17 5.27 -4.25
N THR A 49 3.94 5.73 -3.01
CA THR A 49 5.01 6.09 -2.09
C THR A 49 5.79 4.84 -1.67
N LEU A 50 7.11 4.84 -1.91
CA LEU A 50 7.99 3.70 -1.58
C LEU A 50 8.19 3.55 -0.08
N SER A 51 7.98 2.34 0.43
CA SER A 51 8.33 2.03 1.81
C SER A 51 9.85 2.01 1.99
N LYS A 52 10.33 2.68 3.03
CA LYS A 52 11.75 2.62 3.45
C LYS A 52 12.14 1.23 3.95
N LEU A 53 11.16 0.43 4.39
CA LEU A 53 11.38 -0.89 4.97
C LEU A 53 11.23 -1.99 3.92
N LYS A 54 11.95 -3.10 4.14
CA LYS A 54 11.77 -4.34 3.39
C LYS A 54 11.03 -5.34 4.28
N PHE A 55 10.09 -6.08 3.70
CA PHE A 55 9.23 -6.99 4.45
C PHE A 55 9.50 -8.44 4.07
N ALA A 56 9.70 -9.30 5.07
CA ALA A 56 9.88 -10.73 4.82
C ALA A 56 8.57 -11.37 4.34
N ALA A 57 8.67 -12.39 3.48
CA ALA A 57 7.52 -13.04 2.85
C ALA A 57 6.48 -13.56 3.85
N PHE A 58 6.91 -14.12 4.98
CA PHE A 58 6.02 -14.65 6.01
C PHE A 58 5.18 -13.58 6.74
N ARG A 59 5.50 -12.29 6.57
CA ARG A 59 4.72 -11.18 7.12
C ARG A 59 3.62 -10.70 6.17
N LEU A 60 3.57 -11.23 4.95
CA LEU A 60 2.70 -10.73 3.89
C LEU A 60 1.55 -11.70 3.65
N ILE A 61 0.34 -11.15 3.54
CA ILE A 61 -0.88 -11.89 3.24
C ILE A 61 -1.54 -11.19 2.04
N PRO A 62 -2.14 -11.92 1.08
CA PRO A 62 -2.88 -11.30 -0.01
C PRO A 62 -3.99 -10.39 0.53
N TYR A 63 -4.12 -9.19 -0.03
CA TYR A 63 -5.27 -8.33 0.21
C TYR A 63 -6.35 -8.65 -0.81
N HIS A 64 -7.55 -9.00 -0.34
CA HIS A 64 -8.71 -9.24 -1.17
C HIS A 64 -9.60 -7.98 -1.16
N PRO A 65 -9.61 -7.18 -2.24
CA PRO A 65 -10.49 -6.02 -2.32
C PRO A 65 -11.95 -6.50 -2.37
N CYS A 66 -12.84 -5.73 -1.73
CA CYS A 66 -14.26 -6.04 -1.65
C CYS A 66 -14.95 -5.98 -3.04
N SER A 67 -14.46 -5.11 -3.93
CA SER A 67 -14.88 -5.05 -5.32
C SER A 67 -13.66 -5.13 -6.26
N PRO A 68 -13.77 -5.84 -7.39
CA PRO A 68 -12.70 -5.94 -8.38
C PRO A 68 -12.63 -4.69 -9.29
N LEU A 69 -13.42 -3.65 -9.01
CA LEU A 69 -13.40 -2.44 -9.83
C LEU A 69 -12.01 -1.80 -9.76
N SER A 70 -11.33 -1.74 -10.90
CA SER A 70 -10.21 -0.84 -11.12
C SER A 70 -10.77 0.58 -11.21
N ILE A 71 -10.96 1.20 -10.05
CA ILE A 71 -11.35 2.60 -10.00
C ILE A 71 -10.13 3.37 -10.49
N LYS A 72 -10.23 3.92 -11.70
CA LYS A 72 -9.26 4.90 -12.20
C LYS A 72 -9.29 6.05 -11.21
N VAL A 73 -8.24 6.15 -10.37
CA VAL A 73 -8.10 7.25 -9.41
C VAL A 73 -8.32 8.54 -10.19
N MET A 74 -9.35 9.29 -9.81
CA MET A 74 -9.64 10.54 -10.47
C MET A 74 -8.38 11.38 -10.44
N HIS A 75 -7.94 11.79 -11.63
CA HIS A 75 -6.80 12.67 -11.81
C HIS A 75 -6.96 13.82 -10.82
N TYR A 76 -5.96 14.04 -9.96
CA TYR A 76 -5.90 15.27 -9.18
C TYR A 76 -5.80 16.40 -10.20
N LEU A 77 -6.90 17.12 -10.41
CA LEU A 77 -6.86 18.41 -11.10
C LEU A 77 -5.99 19.30 -10.23
N ASN A 78 -4.84 19.70 -10.76
CA ASN A 78 -3.99 20.65 -10.06
C ASN A 78 -4.78 21.96 -10.02
N PRO A 79 -4.93 22.62 -8.86
CA PRO A 79 -5.71 23.86 -8.76
C PRO A 79 -5.16 24.99 -9.67
N HIS A 80 -3.87 24.90 -10.05
CA HIS A 80 -3.24 25.80 -11.01
C HIS A 80 -3.70 25.58 -12.47
N ASP A 81 -4.29 24.43 -12.80
CA ASP A 81 -4.80 24.16 -14.15
C ASP A 81 -6.16 24.87 -14.41
N LEU A 82 -6.76 25.47 -13.37
CA LEU A 82 -8.00 26.27 -13.43
C LEU A 82 -7.74 27.77 -13.62
N GLU A 83 -6.49 28.24 -13.54
CA GLU A 83 -6.15 29.68 -13.59
C GLU A 83 -6.11 30.25 -15.03
N GLY A 84 -6.41 29.44 -16.05
CA GLY A 84 -6.22 29.79 -17.47
C GLY A 84 -7.42 30.38 -18.22
N THR A 85 -8.61 30.51 -17.61
CA THR A 85 -9.76 31.13 -18.28
C THR A 85 -10.09 32.50 -17.69
N THR A 86 -9.24 33.48 -17.98
CA THR A 86 -9.64 34.89 -17.96
C THR A 86 -10.19 35.23 -19.35
N PRO A 87 -11.49 35.49 -19.50
CA PRO A 87 -11.99 36.17 -20.70
C PRO A 87 -11.73 37.68 -20.56
N GLU A 88 -10.84 38.22 -21.39
CA GLU A 88 -10.91 39.60 -21.89
C GLU A 88 -11.03 39.56 -23.42
#